data_AF-A0A926J6X1-F1
#
_entry.id   AF-A0A926J6X1-F1
#
_cell.length_a   1.000
_cell.length_b   1.000
_cell.length_c   1.000
_cell.angle_alpha   90.00
_cell.angle_beta   90.00
_cell.angle_gamma   90.00
#
_symmetry.space_group_name_H-M   'P 1'
#
loop_
_entity.id
_entity.type
_entity.pdbx_description
1 polymer ?
#
loop_
_entity_poly.entity_id
_entity_poly.type
_entity_poly.pdbx_seq_one_letter_code
_entity_poly.pdbx_strand_id
1 'polypeptide(L)'
;MWKWIKVPKIVALLAFILPWMTVSCSGTKLISATGFGLAFGRYTAEVSSERIATASSNAVMNPWLILALVAIVVGLIVSLRSSSKASALFLTAASSAGVALIWLRTMRYSKTTILAEAAKRGRRATGFDPFSDGVDRTAASLIHIEWHFGFYLAVLTLVAAGVMAWLTNSGRDAALERSVRDTMAKPAAPVEHEPAITCPTCGRSHPAGTRFCPDDGTALS
;
A
#
# COMPACT_ATOMS: atom_id res chain seq x y z
N MET A 1 18.25 9.95 5.81
CA MET A 1 16.79 10.08 5.97
C MET A 1 16.04 8.75 6.03
N TRP A 2 16.49 7.68 5.33
CA TRP A 2 15.83 6.36 5.32
C TRP A 2 15.58 5.70 6.69
N LYS A 3 16.42 5.96 7.71
CA LYS A 3 16.20 5.42 9.07
C LYS A 3 14.86 5.88 9.68
N TRP A 4 14.37 7.07 9.32
CA TRP A 4 13.15 7.66 9.87
C TRP A 4 11.86 7.13 9.23
N ILE A 5 11.95 6.49 8.04
CA ILE A 5 10.77 5.92 7.36
C ILE A 5 10.19 4.71 8.08
N LYS A 6 10.98 4.10 8.97
CA LYS A 6 10.62 2.92 9.77
C LYS A 6 9.68 3.29 10.92
N VAL A 7 9.84 4.49 11.48
CA VAL A 7 9.11 4.94 12.67
C VAL A 7 7.60 4.95 12.44
N PRO A 8 7.06 5.56 11.37
CA PRO A 8 5.62 5.56 11.13
C PRO A 8 5.03 4.16 10.98
N LYS A 9 5.77 3.20 10.40
CA LYS A 9 5.30 1.82 10.23
C LYS A 9 5.25 1.03 11.53
N ILE A 10 6.23 1.22 12.40
CA ILE A 10 6.22 0.64 13.74
C ILE A 10 5.04 1.22 14.52
N VAL A 11 4.85 2.54 14.44
CA VAL A 11 3.73 3.22 15.08
C VAL A 11 2.38 2.72 14.52
N ALA A 12 2.27 2.47 13.21
CA ALA A 12 1.06 1.89 12.59
C ALA A 12 0.75 0.48 13.12
N LEU A 13 1.77 -0.36 13.35
CA LEU A 13 1.58 -1.68 13.96
C LEU A 13 1.14 -1.58 15.42
N LEU A 14 1.73 -0.67 16.19
CA LEU A 14 1.31 -0.42 17.57
C LEU A 14 -0.13 0.11 17.62
N ALA A 15 -0.50 0.97 16.66
CA ALA A 15 -1.86 1.48 16.50
C ALA A 15 -2.89 0.36 16.38
N PHE A 16 -2.55 -0.75 15.71
CA PHE A 16 -3.41 -1.92 15.53
C PHE A 16 -3.77 -2.63 16.85
N ILE A 17 -2.96 -2.43 17.90
CA ILE A 17 -3.18 -3.02 19.22
C ILE A 17 -4.10 -2.14 20.08
N LEU A 18 -4.18 -0.83 19.78
CA LEU A 18 -5.05 0.09 20.50
C LEU A 18 -6.54 -0.20 20.22
N PRO A 19 -7.46 0.31 21.08
CA PRO A 19 -8.89 0.29 20.81
C PRO A 19 -9.18 1.01 19.48
N TRP A 20 -9.88 0.31 18.57
CA TRP A 20 -10.21 0.83 17.24
C TRP A 20 -11.66 1.22 17.12
N MET A 21 -12.54 0.38 17.65
CA MET A 21 -13.97 0.63 17.60
C MET A 21 -14.63 0.23 18.92
N THR A 22 -15.66 0.97 19.26
CA THR A 22 -16.62 0.58 20.29
C THR A 22 -18.02 0.62 19.69
N VAL A 23 -18.81 -0.38 20.04
CA VAL A 23 -20.21 -0.44 19.70
C VAL A 23 -21.01 -0.15 20.96
N SER A 24 -21.79 0.92 20.92
CA SER A 24 -22.74 1.27 21.97
C SER A 24 -24.17 1.08 21.48
N CYS A 25 -25.04 0.65 22.39
CA CYS A 25 -26.49 0.58 22.17
C CYS A 25 -27.16 1.33 23.31
N SER A 26 -27.98 2.34 22.97
CA SER A 26 -28.75 3.12 23.94
C SER A 26 -27.91 3.67 25.12
N GLY A 27 -26.68 4.10 24.85
CA GLY A 27 -25.77 4.69 25.84
C GLY A 27 -24.95 3.69 26.68
N THR A 28 -25.14 2.38 26.47
CA THR A 28 -24.31 1.35 27.13
C THR A 28 -23.32 0.75 26.14
N LYS A 29 -22.06 0.62 26.56
CA LYS A 29 -20.97 0.07 25.74
C LYS A 29 -21.08 -1.46 25.75
N LEU A 30 -21.42 -2.05 24.60
CA LEU A 30 -21.64 -3.49 24.50
C LEU A 30 -20.36 -4.23 24.14
N ILE A 31 -19.62 -3.71 23.16
CA ILE A 31 -18.48 -4.39 22.57
C ILE A 31 -17.36 -3.38 22.30
N SER A 32 -16.13 -3.75 22.67
CA SER A 32 -14.94 -3.05 22.21
C SER A 32 -13.96 -4.00 21.54
N ALA A 33 -13.37 -3.53 20.44
CA ALA A 33 -12.43 -4.33 19.69
C ALA A 33 -11.19 -3.49 19.31
N THR A 34 -10.03 -4.13 19.43
CA THR A 34 -8.77 -3.62 18.89
C THR A 34 -8.67 -3.95 17.40
N GLY A 35 -7.80 -3.27 16.66
CA GLY A 35 -7.57 -3.57 15.24
C GLY A 35 -7.15 -5.02 15.00
N PHE A 36 -6.30 -5.56 15.89
CA PHE A 36 -5.90 -6.96 15.87
C PHE A 36 -7.08 -7.88 16.20
N GLY A 37 -7.85 -7.56 17.25
CA GLY A 37 -9.04 -8.33 17.60
C GLY A 37 -10.01 -8.42 16.42
N LEU A 38 -10.28 -7.30 15.76
CA LEU A 38 -11.13 -7.23 14.58
C LEU A 38 -10.64 -8.08 13.40
N ALA A 39 -9.33 -8.10 13.15
CA ALA A 39 -8.75 -8.91 12.07
C ALA A 39 -9.03 -10.41 12.29
N PHE A 40 -8.88 -10.88 13.53
CA PHE A 40 -9.01 -12.29 13.90
C PHE A 40 -10.39 -12.67 14.47
N GLY A 41 -11.37 -11.76 14.43
CA GLY A 41 -12.72 -12.00 14.95
C GLY A 41 -12.79 -12.13 16.49
N ARG A 42 -11.83 -11.55 17.22
CA ARG A 42 -11.81 -11.47 18.68
C ARG A 42 -12.29 -10.09 19.14
N TYR A 43 -13.20 -10.05 20.10
CA TYR A 43 -13.67 -8.81 20.69
C TYR A 43 -13.89 -9.00 22.18
N THR A 44 -13.87 -7.89 22.91
CA THR A 44 -14.17 -7.88 24.34
C THR A 44 -15.58 -7.36 24.51
N ALA A 45 -16.44 -8.18 25.13
CA ALA A 45 -17.77 -7.75 25.53
C ALA A 45 -17.66 -7.16 26.95
N GLU A 46 -18.24 -5.98 27.14
CA GLU A 46 -18.29 -5.31 28.43
C GLU A 46 -19.74 -5.36 28.92
N VAL A 47 -20.16 -6.55 29.34
CA VAL A 47 -21.51 -6.78 29.84
C VAL A 47 -21.44 -6.58 31.36
N SER A 48 -21.91 -5.42 31.83
CA SER A 48 -22.05 -5.08 33.25
C SER A 48 -20.86 -5.51 34.14
N SER A 49 -19.89 -4.61 34.33
CA SER A 49 -18.80 -4.68 35.32
C SER A 49 -17.76 -5.82 35.19
N GLU A 50 -17.96 -6.82 34.34
CA GLU A 50 -16.94 -7.85 34.05
C GLU A 50 -16.46 -7.78 32.59
N ARG A 51 -15.14 -7.61 32.40
CA ARG A 51 -14.50 -7.72 31.08
C ARG A 51 -14.35 -9.19 30.72
N ILE A 52 -15.31 -9.73 29.98
CA ILE A 52 -15.21 -11.09 29.47
C ILE A 52 -14.64 -11.02 28.04
N ALA A 53 -13.47 -11.63 27.85
CA ALA A 53 -12.91 -11.85 26.53
C ALA A 53 -13.73 -12.93 25.82
N THR A 54 -14.83 -12.54 25.18
CA THR A 54 -15.69 -13.45 24.42
C THR A 54 -15.09 -13.72 23.04
N ALA A 55 -14.42 -14.86 22.89
CA ALA A 55 -14.19 -15.44 21.57
C ALA A 55 -15.51 -16.09 21.11
N SER A 56 -16.31 -15.40 20.28
CA SER A 56 -17.53 -16.03 19.78
C SER A 56 -17.20 -17.20 18.87
N SER A 57 -17.91 -18.31 19.03
CA SER A 57 -17.79 -19.56 18.25
C SER A 57 -18.04 -19.38 16.74
N ASN A 58 -18.45 -18.19 16.29
CA ASN A 58 -18.54 -17.78 14.90
C ASN A 58 -17.64 -16.56 14.63
N ALA A 59 -16.35 -16.65 14.97
CA ALA A 59 -15.36 -15.61 14.70
C ALA A 59 -15.24 -15.39 13.18
N VAL A 60 -16.01 -14.45 12.63
CA VAL A 60 -15.92 -14.05 11.23
C VAL A 60 -14.62 -13.26 11.09
N MET A 61 -13.53 -13.95 10.76
CA MET A 61 -12.25 -13.32 10.42
C MET A 61 -12.49 -12.28 9.33
N ASN A 62 -11.91 -11.09 9.49
CA ASN A 62 -12.01 -10.05 8.48
C ASN A 62 -10.78 -10.15 7.55
N PRO A 63 -10.89 -10.81 6.38
CA PRO A 63 -9.75 -11.02 5.50
C PRO A 63 -9.13 -9.71 5.01
N TRP A 64 -9.90 -8.63 4.94
CA TRP A 64 -9.41 -7.32 4.52
C TRP A 64 -8.49 -6.68 5.55
N LEU A 65 -8.83 -6.79 6.84
CA LEU A 65 -7.96 -6.32 7.92
C LEU A 65 -6.72 -7.19 8.05
N ILE A 66 -6.84 -8.50 7.81
CA ILE A 66 -5.69 -9.41 7.75
C ILE A 66 -4.76 -8.99 6.60
N LEU A 67 -5.29 -8.75 5.40
CA LEU A 67 -4.49 -8.27 4.25
C LEU A 67 -3.84 -6.92 4.54
N ALA A 68 -4.54 -6.00 5.21
CA ALA A 68 -3.96 -4.73 5.63
C ALA A 68 -2.80 -4.95 6.61
N LEU A 69 -2.97 -5.80 7.64
CA LEU A 69 -1.92 -6.15 8.59
C LEU A 69 -0.71 -6.76 7.87
N VAL A 70 -0.93 -7.70 6.96
CA VAL A 70 0.12 -8.31 6.13
C VAL A 70 0.84 -7.26 5.30
N ALA A 71 0.13 -6.34 4.65
CA ALA A 71 0.74 -5.27 3.87
C ALA A 71 1.63 -4.34 4.73
N ILE A 72 1.21 -4.05 5.97
CA ILE A 72 2.01 -3.27 6.92
C ILE A 72 3.28 -4.02 7.32
N VAL A 73 3.15 -5.30 7.69
CA VAL A 73 4.28 -6.15 8.11
C VAL A 73 5.27 -6.36 6.97
N VAL A 74 4.81 -6.75 5.79
CA VAL A 74 5.66 -6.91 4.58
C VAL A 74 6.33 -5.58 4.25
N GLY A 75 5.57 -4.49 4.29
CA GLY A 75 6.08 -3.15 4.05
C GLY A 75 7.13 -2.72 5.09
N LEU A 76 7.06 -3.20 6.33
CA LEU A 76 8.09 -2.96 7.36
C LEU A 76 9.33 -3.83 7.10
N ILE A 77 9.15 -5.12 6.83
CA ILE A 77 10.27 -6.06 6.55
C ILE A 77 11.09 -5.58 5.35
N VAL A 78 10.42 -5.18 4.26
CA VAL A 78 11.07 -4.60 3.08
C VAL A 78 11.84 -3.32 3.46
N SER A 79 11.25 -2.47 4.30
CA SER A 79 11.92 -1.26 4.81
C SER A 79 13.18 -1.55 5.64
N LEU A 80 13.20 -2.69 6.34
CA LEU A 80 14.32 -3.12 7.18
C LEU A 80 15.43 -3.77 6.37
N ARG A 81 15.07 -4.63 5.40
CA ARG A 81 16.02 -5.45 4.64
C ARG A 81 16.73 -4.70 3.52
N SER A 82 16.08 -3.72 2.92
CA SER A 82 16.63 -3.08 1.72
C SER A 82 16.38 -1.58 1.68
N SER A 83 17.46 -0.82 1.63
CA SER A 83 17.47 0.62 1.31
C SER A 83 17.38 0.88 -0.20
N SER A 84 17.08 -0.15 -1.00
CA SER A 84 17.08 -0.04 -2.45
C SER A 84 15.93 0.84 -2.96
N LYS A 85 16.12 1.35 -4.18
CA LYS A 85 15.18 2.20 -4.92
C LYS A 85 13.84 1.50 -5.15
N ALA A 86 13.87 0.19 -5.44
CA ALA A 86 12.68 -0.64 -5.59
C ALA A 86 11.86 -0.68 -4.30
N SER A 87 12.52 -0.67 -3.14
CA SER A 87 11.83 -0.65 -1.84
C SER A 87 10.96 0.60 -1.67
N ALA A 88 11.36 1.78 -2.18
CA ALA A 88 10.58 3.01 -2.03
C ALA A 88 9.23 2.96 -2.77
N LEU A 89 9.22 2.42 -3.99
CA LEU A 89 7.99 2.17 -4.77
C LEU A 89 7.11 1.10 -4.12
N PHE A 90 7.70 0.02 -3.60
CA PHE A 90 6.94 -0.97 -2.83
C PHE A 90 6.36 -0.36 -1.55
N LEU A 91 7.08 0.57 -0.91
CA LEU A 91 6.64 1.24 0.31
C LEU A 91 5.45 2.17 0.06
N THR A 92 5.43 2.95 -1.03
CA THR A 92 4.27 3.76 -1.41
C THR A 92 3.08 2.88 -1.74
N ALA A 93 3.26 1.86 -2.59
CA ALA A 93 2.21 0.93 -2.98
C ALA A 93 1.60 0.17 -1.78
N ALA A 94 2.44 -0.32 -0.86
CA ALA A 94 1.97 -0.99 0.35
C ALA A 94 1.23 -0.05 1.30
N SER A 95 1.65 1.22 1.39
CA SER A 95 0.99 2.21 2.26
C SER A 95 -0.35 2.66 1.66
N SER A 96 -0.42 2.92 0.36
CA SER A 96 -1.67 3.23 -0.33
C SER A 96 -2.65 2.06 -0.28
N ALA A 97 -2.16 0.83 -0.48
CA ALA A 97 -2.97 -0.38 -0.31
C ALA A 97 -3.47 -0.52 1.13
N GLY A 98 -2.61 -0.34 2.14
CA GLY A 98 -2.99 -0.38 3.55
C GLY A 98 -4.06 0.65 3.90
N VAL A 99 -3.91 1.90 3.47
CA VAL A 99 -4.92 2.96 3.69
C VAL A 99 -6.22 2.64 2.97
N ALA A 100 -6.18 2.21 1.70
CA ALA A 100 -7.38 1.85 0.96
C ALA A 100 -8.13 0.66 1.61
N LEU A 101 -7.39 -0.35 2.06
CA LEU A 101 -7.93 -1.52 2.75
C LEU A 101 -8.51 -1.16 4.13
N ILE A 102 -7.89 -0.25 4.88
CA ILE A 102 -8.43 0.16 6.18
C ILE A 102 -9.58 1.13 6.01
N TRP A 103 -9.49 2.13 5.14
CA TRP A 103 -10.48 3.21 5.03
C TRP A 103 -11.69 2.82 4.19
N LEU A 104 -11.48 2.47 2.91
CA LEU A 104 -12.60 2.19 1.99
C LEU A 104 -13.35 0.94 2.42
N ARG A 105 -12.63 -0.13 2.72
CA ARG A 105 -13.29 -1.40 3.06
C ARG A 105 -13.96 -1.33 4.41
N THR A 106 -13.41 -0.69 5.43
CA THR A 106 -14.10 -0.58 6.73
C THR A 106 -15.40 0.22 6.62
N MET A 107 -15.38 1.35 5.91
CA MET A 107 -16.58 2.17 5.66
C MET A 107 -17.63 1.46 4.80
N ARG A 108 -17.21 0.67 3.80
CA ARG A 108 -18.13 -0.07 2.93
C ARG A 108 -18.65 -1.35 3.56
N TYR A 109 -17.78 -2.10 4.26
CA TYR A 109 -18.09 -3.38 4.90
C TYR A 109 -19.06 -3.19 6.06
N SER A 110 -18.85 -2.17 6.90
CA SER A 110 -19.77 -1.87 8.01
C SER A 110 -21.22 -1.69 7.55
N LYS A 111 -21.44 -1.05 6.39
CA LYS A 111 -22.80 -0.88 5.87
C LYS A 111 -23.40 -2.18 5.31
N THR A 112 -22.66 -2.94 4.51
CA THR A 112 -23.26 -4.04 3.77
C THR A 112 -23.35 -5.33 4.57
N THR A 113 -22.34 -5.68 5.37
CA THR A 113 -22.34 -6.96 6.09
C THR A 113 -23.13 -6.88 7.38
N ILE A 114 -23.09 -5.79 8.13
CA ILE A 114 -23.90 -5.65 9.36
C ILE A 114 -25.39 -5.68 9.01
N LEU A 115 -25.80 -4.97 7.95
CA LEU A 115 -27.19 -5.00 7.47
C LEU A 115 -27.59 -6.36 6.87
N ALA A 116 -26.71 -7.00 6.11
CA ALA A 116 -27.00 -8.31 5.53
C ALA A 116 -27.04 -9.44 6.58
N GLU A 117 -26.17 -9.39 7.59
CA GLU A 117 -26.13 -10.38 8.67
C GLU A 117 -27.29 -10.17 9.65
N ALA A 118 -27.66 -8.91 9.95
CA ALA A 118 -28.88 -8.59 10.69
C ALA A 118 -30.13 -9.10 9.97
N ALA A 119 -30.22 -8.91 8.65
CA ALA A 119 -31.32 -9.41 7.82
C ALA A 119 -31.36 -10.95 7.68
N LYS A 120 -30.24 -11.64 7.92
CA LYS A 120 -30.17 -13.12 7.92
C LYS A 120 -30.47 -13.72 9.28
N ARG A 121 -30.07 -13.07 10.38
CA ARG A 121 -30.39 -13.53 11.75
C ARG A 121 -31.88 -13.42 12.05
N GLY A 122 -32.55 -12.34 11.66
CA GLY A 122 -34.02 -12.22 11.79
C GLY A 122 -34.76 -13.37 11.08
N ARG A 123 -34.22 -13.82 9.94
CA ARG A 123 -34.79 -14.93 9.15
C ARG A 123 -34.51 -16.33 9.69
N ARG A 124 -33.55 -16.49 10.61
CA ARG A 124 -33.09 -17.79 11.14
C ARG A 124 -33.54 -18.03 12.58
N ALA A 125 -33.86 -16.96 13.31
CA ALA A 125 -34.29 -17.04 14.70
C ALA A 125 -35.71 -17.58 14.84
N THR A 126 -36.63 -17.32 13.90
CA THR A 126 -38.00 -17.85 13.94
C THR A 126 -38.58 -17.94 12.53
N GLY A 127 -39.45 -18.94 12.29
CA GLY A 127 -40.23 -18.99 11.05
C GLY A 127 -41.16 -17.79 10.99
N PHE A 128 -40.94 -16.87 10.03
CA PHE A 128 -41.80 -15.73 9.69
C PHE A 128 -42.64 -15.13 10.84
N ASP A 129 -42.00 -14.38 11.74
CA ASP A 129 -42.69 -13.51 12.70
C ASP A 129 -42.60 -12.04 12.23
N PRO A 130 -43.68 -11.41 11.77
CA PRO A 130 -43.64 -10.05 11.20
C PRO A 130 -43.21 -8.93 12.18
N PHE A 131 -43.24 -9.19 13.49
CA PHE A 131 -42.91 -8.20 14.53
C PHE A 131 -41.42 -8.17 14.91
N SER A 132 -40.67 -9.27 14.80
CA SER A 132 -39.23 -9.32 15.12
C SER A 132 -38.37 -8.65 14.04
N ASP A 133 -38.76 -8.75 12.78
CA ASP A 133 -38.10 -8.09 11.63
C ASP A 133 -38.06 -6.55 11.79
N GLY A 134 -39.10 -5.96 12.38
CA GLY A 134 -39.16 -4.54 12.69
C GLY A 134 -38.22 -4.15 13.83
N VAL A 135 -38.19 -4.95 14.89
CA VAL A 135 -37.34 -4.72 16.08
C VAL A 135 -35.86 -4.90 15.73
N ASP A 136 -35.49 -5.88 14.91
CA ASP A 136 -34.11 -6.10 14.48
C ASP A 136 -33.58 -4.97 13.57
N ARG A 137 -34.43 -4.43 12.68
CA ARG A 137 -34.08 -3.24 11.88
C ARG A 137 -33.97 -1.98 12.73
N THR A 138 -34.83 -1.84 13.74
CA THR A 138 -34.81 -0.71 14.66
C THR A 138 -33.60 -0.80 15.59
N ALA A 139 -33.27 -1.99 16.10
CA ALA A 139 -32.07 -2.26 16.88
C ALA A 139 -30.80 -1.98 16.06
N ALA A 140 -30.77 -2.35 14.77
CA ALA A 140 -29.65 -2.02 13.88
C ALA A 140 -29.47 -0.50 13.69
N SER A 141 -30.54 0.30 13.79
CA SER A 141 -30.46 1.76 13.72
C SER A 141 -30.02 2.44 15.03
N LEU A 142 -30.05 1.71 16.16
CA LEU A 142 -29.60 2.16 17.49
C LEU A 142 -28.12 1.84 17.77
N ILE A 143 -27.44 1.15 16.85
CA ILE A 143 -26.02 0.80 16.95
C ILE A 143 -25.19 2.03 16.57
N HIS A 144 -24.61 2.69 17.57
CA HIS A 144 -23.62 3.73 17.35
C HIS A 144 -22.21 3.11 17.35
N ILE A 145 -21.53 3.21 16.20
CA ILE A 145 -20.14 2.79 16.04
C ILE A 145 -19.26 4.01 16.22
N GLU A 146 -18.52 4.04 17.33
CA GLU A 146 -17.54 5.08 17.59
C GLU A 146 -16.15 4.59 17.20
N TRP A 147 -15.52 5.32 16.28
CA TRP A 147 -14.13 5.10 15.88
C TRP A 147 -13.20 5.77 16.89
N HIS A 148 -12.28 4.99 17.44
CA HIS A 148 -11.34 5.46 18.45
C HIS A 148 -10.02 5.92 17.85
N PHE A 149 -9.20 6.53 18.70
CA PHE A 149 -7.88 7.05 18.37
C PHE A 149 -6.98 6.03 17.65
N GLY A 150 -7.06 4.74 17.99
CA GLY A 150 -6.24 3.69 17.36
C GLY A 150 -6.45 3.58 15.84
N PHE A 151 -7.69 3.74 15.38
CA PHE A 151 -8.03 3.73 13.96
C PHE A 151 -7.40 4.92 13.22
N TYR A 152 -7.63 6.14 13.74
CA TYR A 152 -7.12 7.36 13.13
C TYR A 152 -5.59 7.39 13.12
N LEU A 153 -4.96 6.95 14.21
CA LEU A 153 -3.50 6.89 14.30
C LEU A 153 -2.92 5.90 13.30
N ALA A 154 -3.53 4.72 13.10
CA ALA A 154 -3.11 3.78 12.07
C ALA A 154 -3.19 4.35 10.65
N VAL A 155 -4.30 5.02 10.32
CA VAL A 155 -4.50 5.64 9.00
C VAL A 155 -3.50 6.79 8.78
N LEU A 156 -3.41 7.73 9.72
CA LEU A 156 -2.54 8.90 9.61
C LEU A 156 -1.06 8.51 9.50
N THR A 157 -0.63 7.49 10.25
CA THR A 157 0.76 7.03 10.21
C THR A 157 1.09 6.30 8.89
N LEU A 158 0.13 5.57 8.30
CA LEU A 158 0.31 5.00 6.97
C LEU A 158 0.32 6.06 5.87
N VAL A 159 -0.52 7.09 5.98
CA VAL A 159 -0.48 8.25 5.07
C VAL A 159 0.88 8.95 5.19
N ALA A 160 1.35 9.23 6.40
CA ALA A 160 2.66 9.83 6.64
C ALA A 160 3.80 8.98 6.06
N ALA A 161 3.74 7.64 6.23
CA ALA A 161 4.70 6.72 5.63
C ALA A 161 4.69 6.80 4.09
N GLY A 162 3.50 6.84 3.49
CA GLY A 162 3.32 6.97 2.04
C GLY A 162 3.86 8.29 1.50
N VAL A 163 3.55 9.42 2.17
CA VAL A 163 4.05 10.75 1.80
C VAL A 163 5.57 10.81 1.90
N MET A 164 6.16 10.30 2.99
CA MET A 164 7.61 10.24 3.15
C MET A 164 8.27 9.38 2.07
N ALA A 165 7.67 8.24 1.72
CA ALA A 165 8.18 7.39 0.64
C ALA A 165 8.07 8.09 -0.73
N TRP A 166 6.97 8.81 -0.99
CA TRP A 166 6.81 9.60 -2.21
C TRP A 166 7.84 10.72 -2.30
N LEU A 167 8.01 11.53 -1.25
CA LEU A 167 8.99 12.62 -1.24
C LEU A 167 10.42 12.15 -1.54
N THR A 168 10.78 10.93 -1.13
CA THR A 168 12.09 10.36 -1.49
C THR A 168 12.22 9.95 -2.96
N ASN A 169 11.11 9.68 -3.64
CA ASN A 169 11.08 9.36 -5.07
C ASN A 169 11.03 10.63 -5.95
N SER A 170 10.23 11.64 -5.57
CA SER A 170 10.00 12.85 -6.38
C SER A 170 11.25 13.68 -6.62
N GLY A 171 12.21 13.71 -5.67
CA GLY A 171 13.49 14.40 -5.86
C GLY A 171 14.35 13.86 -7.00
N ARG A 172 14.03 12.66 -7.51
CA ARG A 172 14.81 11.97 -8.55
C ARG A 172 14.19 12.09 -9.93
N ASP A 173 12.87 12.22 -10.02
CA ASP A 173 12.20 12.55 -11.28
C ASP A 173 12.78 13.88 -11.81
N ALA A 174 12.95 14.86 -10.92
CA ALA A 174 13.61 16.13 -11.24
C ALA A 174 15.12 16.01 -11.60
N ALA A 175 15.83 14.96 -11.16
CA ALA A 175 17.24 14.75 -11.49
C ALA A 175 17.41 13.98 -12.80
N LEU A 176 16.51 13.02 -13.08
CA LEU A 176 16.46 12.29 -14.34
C LEU A 176 16.05 13.21 -15.48
N GLU A 177 15.04 14.07 -15.27
CA GLU A 177 14.63 15.09 -16.24
C GLU A 177 15.79 16.03 -16.60
N ARG A 178 16.64 16.41 -15.64
CA ARG A 178 17.86 17.19 -15.91
C ARG A 178 18.86 16.40 -16.74
N SER A 179 19.15 15.15 -16.38
CA SER A 179 20.10 14.33 -17.15
C SER A 179 19.62 14.02 -18.57
N VAL A 180 18.33 13.78 -18.77
CA VAL A 180 17.73 13.59 -20.10
C VAL A 180 17.81 14.88 -20.91
N ARG A 181 17.47 16.02 -20.29
CA ARG A 181 17.61 17.34 -20.91
C ARG A 181 19.07 17.61 -21.29
N ASP A 182 20.03 17.34 -20.43
CA ASP A 182 21.46 17.54 -20.71
C ASP A 182 21.95 16.62 -21.83
N THR A 183 21.44 15.38 -21.89
CA THR A 183 21.78 14.43 -22.96
C THR A 183 21.20 14.87 -24.30
N MET A 184 19.98 15.41 -24.32
CA MET A 184 19.34 15.94 -25.53
C MET A 184 19.92 17.30 -25.95
N ALA A 185 20.36 18.11 -24.99
CA ALA A 185 20.99 19.41 -25.23
C ALA A 185 22.46 19.28 -25.63
N LYS A 186 23.10 18.13 -25.38
CA LYS A 186 24.45 17.85 -25.84
C LYS A 186 24.41 17.72 -27.37
N PRO A 187 24.96 18.69 -28.14
CA PRO A 187 25.06 18.53 -29.58
C PRO A 187 25.91 17.28 -29.86
N ALA A 188 25.52 16.51 -30.88
CA ALA A 188 26.33 15.41 -31.36
C ALA A 188 27.75 15.95 -31.59
N ALA A 189 28.74 15.36 -30.92
CA ALA A 189 30.13 15.72 -31.15
C ALA A 189 30.37 15.65 -32.67
N PRO A 190 31.10 16.62 -33.26
CA PRO A 190 31.44 16.54 -34.67
C PRO A 190 32.07 15.17 -34.90
N VAL A 191 31.43 14.34 -35.73
CA VAL A 191 32.04 13.10 -36.18
C VAL A 191 33.18 13.55 -37.06
N GLU A 192 34.38 13.70 -36.49
CA GLU A 192 35.61 13.91 -37.25
C GLU A 192 35.67 12.77 -38.28
N HIS A 193 35.35 13.11 -39.53
CA HIS A 193 35.55 12.22 -40.65
C HIS A 193 37.07 12.12 -40.78
N GLU A 194 37.64 11.02 -40.29
CA GLU A 194 39.00 10.65 -40.65
C GLU A 194 39.12 10.72 -42.18
N PRO A 195 40.17 11.37 -42.72
CA PRO A 195 40.32 11.50 -44.16
C PRO A 195 40.31 10.08 -44.76
N ALA A 196 39.37 9.84 -45.67
CA ALA A 196 39.29 8.57 -46.38
C ALA A 196 40.14 8.65 -47.64
N ILE A 197 41.06 7.70 -47.82
CA ILE A 197 41.82 7.51 -49.04
C ILE A 197 41.11 6.47 -49.92
N THR A 198 41.01 6.73 -51.22
CA THR A 198 40.32 5.82 -52.16
C THR A 198 41.37 5.00 -52.91
N CYS A 199 41.18 3.67 -52.96
CA CYS A 199 42.07 2.79 -53.70
C CYS A 199 41.92 3.02 -55.21
N PRO A 200 43.02 3.27 -55.95
CA PRO A 200 42.96 3.48 -57.40
C PRO A 200 42.60 2.22 -58.19
N THR A 201 42.77 1.03 -57.59
CA THR A 201 42.55 -0.26 -58.25
C THR A 201 41.13 -0.77 -58.05
N CYS A 202 40.64 -0.86 -56.81
CA CYS A 202 39.29 -1.35 -56.52
C CYS A 202 38.23 -0.26 -56.38
N GLY A 203 38.63 1.01 -56.29
CA GLY A 203 37.72 2.16 -56.16
C GLY A 203 37.05 2.32 -54.78
N ARG A 204 37.43 1.54 -53.77
CA ARG A 204 36.85 1.62 -52.42
C ARG A 204 37.60 2.61 -51.53
N SER A 205 36.86 3.25 -50.63
CA SER A 205 37.40 4.20 -49.65
C SER A 205 37.79 3.50 -48.34
N HIS A 206 38.99 3.78 -47.86
CA HIS A 206 39.55 3.26 -46.62
C HIS A 206 40.10 4.40 -45.73
N PRO A 207 40.20 4.25 -44.41
CA PRO A 207 40.74 5.31 -43.54
C PRO A 207 42.23 5.57 -43.85
N ALA A 208 42.68 6.84 -43.83
CA ALA A 208 44.02 7.27 -44.26
C ALA A 208 45.22 6.60 -43.55
N GLY A 209 44.99 5.81 -42.49
CA GLY A 209 46.02 5.00 -41.84
C GLY A 209 46.33 3.67 -42.52
N THR A 210 45.54 3.23 -43.51
CA THR A 210 45.76 1.95 -44.20
C THR A 210 46.84 2.09 -45.27
N ARG A 211 48.00 1.45 -45.07
CA ARG A 211 49.10 1.42 -46.05
C ARG A 211 48.84 0.53 -47.27
N PHE A 212 47.93 -0.44 -47.12
CA PHE A 212 47.56 -1.38 -48.16
C PHE A 212 46.05 -1.56 -48.18
N CYS A 213 45.49 -1.68 -49.37
CA CYS A 213 44.09 -2.00 -49.55
C CYS A 213 43.84 -3.45 -49.09
N PRO A 214 42.89 -3.69 -48.16
CA PRO A 214 42.63 -5.02 -47.63
C PRO A 214 41.96 -5.96 -48.65
N ASP A 215 41.35 -5.41 -49.70
CA ASP A 215 40.64 -6.19 -50.71
C ASP A 215 41.53 -6.67 -51.86
N ASP A 216 42.53 -5.87 -52.27
CA ASP A 216 43.36 -6.16 -53.44
C ASP A 216 44.87 -6.07 -53.20
N GLY A 217 45.29 -5.67 -51.99
CA GLY A 217 46.71 -5.56 -51.61
C GLY A 217 47.45 -4.36 -52.21
N THR A 218 46.77 -3.47 -52.94
CA THR A 218 47.40 -2.28 -53.54
C THR A 218 47.93 -1.35 -52.46
N ALA A 219 49.15 -0.82 -52.63
CA ALA A 219 49.70 0.17 -51.72
C ALA A 219 48.91 1.49 -51.80
N LEU A 220 48.39 1.94 -50.66
CA LEU A 220 47.72 3.22 -50.48
C LEU A 220 48.73 4.12 -49.76
N SER A 221 49.43 4.95 -50.54
CA SER A 221 50.46 5.89 -50.05
C SER A 221 49.90 7.27 -49.80
#